data_AF-A0A212CIZ0-F1
#
_entry.id   AF-A0A212CIZ0-F1
#
_cell.length_a   1.000
_cell.length_b   1.000
_cell.length_c   1.000
_cell.angle_alpha   90.00
_cell.angle_beta   90.00
_cell.angle_gamma   90.00
#
_symmetry.space_group_name_H-M   'P 1'
#
loop_
_entity.id
_entity.type
_entity.pdbx_description
1 polymer ?
#
loop_
_entity_poly.entity_id
_entity_poly.type
_entity_poly.pdbx_seq_one_letter_code
_entity_poly.pdbx_strand_id
1 'polypeptide(L)'
;MITYTIEGGIQTKEHPNPGKIFSGIQRNAYLPDNKEGNEVLDLLRRAFDQKLIFTVGESRTLGISDVITWNDIHHKTSRTGGPQR
;
A
#
# COMPACT_ATOMS: atom_id res chain seq x y z
N MET A 1 -5.36 -11.01 9.13
CA MET A 1 -5.71 -9.64 8.69
C MET A 1 -4.47 -8.78 8.83
N ILE A 2 -4.21 -7.91 7.87
CA ILE A 2 -3.06 -7.00 7.87
C ILE A 2 -3.60 -5.58 7.95
N THR A 3 -3.02 -4.77 8.82
CA THR A 3 -3.30 -3.33 8.91
C THR A 3 -2.02 -2.56 8.68
N TYR A 4 -2.04 -1.73 7.64
CA TYR A 4 -0.98 -0.76 7.36
C TYR A 4 -1.40 0.61 7.88
N THR A 5 -0.51 1.24 8.62
CA THR A 5 -0.63 2.64 9.06
C THR A 5 0.60 3.37 8.53
N ILE A 6 0.38 4.27 7.56
CA ILE A 6 1.44 5.07 6.96
C ILE A 6 1.19 6.53 7.32
N GLU A 7 2.16 7.13 8.00
CA GLU A 7 2.08 8.52 8.39
C GLU A 7 2.20 9.45 7.18
N GLY A 8 1.61 10.64 7.30
CA GLY A 8 1.81 11.71 6.34
C GLY A 8 3.22 12.28 6.42
N GLY A 9 3.60 13.04 5.41
CA GLY A 9 4.94 13.60 5.36
C GLY A 9 5.16 14.59 4.23
N ILE A 10 6.44 14.89 4.01
CA ILE A 10 6.91 15.75 2.92
C ILE A 10 7.63 14.86 1.90
N GLN A 11 7.34 15.08 0.62
CA GLN A 11 7.93 14.33 -0.47
C GLN A 11 9.45 14.55 -0.54
N THR A 12 10.19 13.45 -0.63
CA THR A 12 11.65 13.46 -0.79
C THR A 12 12.03 13.62 -2.25
N LYS A 13 13.33 13.62 -2.55
CA LYS A 13 13.86 13.61 -3.93
C LYS A 13 13.53 12.34 -4.71
N GLU A 14 13.11 11.28 -4.02
CA GLU A 14 12.72 9.99 -4.62
C GLU A 14 11.24 9.99 -5.03
N HIS A 15 10.48 11.00 -4.65
CA HIS A 15 9.07 11.15 -4.98
C HIS A 15 8.87 12.14 -6.15
N PRO A 16 7.70 12.12 -6.82
CA PRO A 16 7.45 12.94 -8.01
C PRO A 16 7.55 14.45 -7.81
N ASN A 17 7.16 14.95 -6.62
CA ASN A 17 7.13 16.38 -6.33
C ASN A 17 7.85 16.70 -5.00
N PRO A 18 9.19 16.74 -4.97
CA PRO A 18 9.96 16.99 -3.76
C PRO A 18 9.53 18.28 -3.04
N GLY A 19 9.35 18.21 -1.71
CA GLY A 19 8.92 19.34 -0.88
C GLY A 19 7.41 19.51 -0.72
N LYS A 20 6.57 18.83 -1.52
CA LYS A 20 5.12 18.83 -1.31
C LYS A 20 4.70 17.91 -0.17
N ILE A 21 3.61 18.27 0.51
CA ILE A 21 3.01 17.45 1.57
C ILE A 21 2.14 16.35 0.95
N PHE A 22 2.15 15.17 1.56
CA PHE A 22 1.17 14.12 1.33
C PHE A 22 0.53 13.68 2.66
N SER A 23 -0.75 13.35 2.63
CA SER A 23 -1.48 12.89 3.82
C SER A 23 -1.24 11.41 4.08
N GLY A 24 -1.23 11.03 5.36
CA GLY A 24 -1.15 9.62 5.79
C GLY A 24 -2.38 8.81 5.39
N ILE A 25 -2.24 7.48 5.43
CA ILE A 25 -3.33 6.54 5.12
C ILE A 25 -3.36 5.37 6.10
N GLN A 26 -4.54 4.78 6.23
CA GLN A 26 -4.73 3.46 6.81
C GLN A 26 -5.34 2.53 5.77
N ARG A 27 -4.82 1.30 5.66
CA ARG A 27 -5.31 0.27 4.73
C ARG A 27 -5.37 -1.08 5.42
N ASN A 28 -6.43 -1.81 5.11
CA ASN A 28 -6.60 -3.18 5.57
C ASN A 28 -6.50 -4.13 4.38
N ALA A 29 -5.85 -5.28 4.60
CA ALA A 29 -5.75 -6.35 3.62
C ALA A 29 -6.00 -7.72 4.27
N TYR A 30 -6.39 -8.68 3.44
CA TYR A 30 -6.81 -10.01 3.89
C TYR A 30 -6.08 -11.10 3.11
N LEU A 31 -5.63 -12.10 3.87
CA LEU A 31 -5.09 -13.37 3.39
C LEU A 31 -5.80 -14.48 4.16
N PRO A 32 -5.96 -15.68 3.56
CA PRO A 32 -6.41 -16.85 4.31
C PRO A 32 -5.38 -17.22 5.38
N ASP A 33 -5.85 -17.68 6.53
CA ASP A 33 -4.98 -18.21 7.59
C ASP A 33 -4.67 -19.69 7.32
N ASN A 34 -3.76 -19.90 6.37
CA ASN A 34 -3.26 -21.21 5.97
C ASN A 34 -1.77 -21.12 5.62
N LYS A 35 -1.15 -22.25 5.25
CA LYS A 35 0.30 -22.30 4.97
C LYS A 35 0.72 -21.27 3.91
N GLU A 36 0.05 -21.24 2.76
CA GLU A 36 0.36 -20.33 1.66
C GLU A 36 0.11 -18.86 2.05
N GLY A 37 -1.00 -18.57 2.73
CA GLY A 37 -1.29 -17.22 3.21
C GLY A 37 -0.27 -16.70 4.20
N ASN A 38 0.29 -17.56 5.06
CA ASN A 38 1.37 -17.22 5.97
C ASN A 38 2.71 -17.01 5.25
N GLU A 39 3.01 -17.79 4.21
CA GLU A 39 4.19 -17.56 3.36
C GLU A 39 4.11 -16.20 2.64
N VAL A 40 2.93 -15.85 2.11
CA VAL A 40 2.68 -14.53 1.50
C VAL A 40 2.82 -13.41 2.54
N LEU A 41 2.31 -13.61 3.76
CA LEU A 41 2.47 -12.62 4.84
C LEU A 41 3.95 -12.32 5.14
N ASP A 42 4.81 -13.34 5.17
CA ASP A 42 6.24 -13.16 5.41
C ASP A 42 6.95 -12.47 4.24
N LEU A 43 6.49 -12.65 3.00
CA LEU A 43 6.98 -11.90 1.85
C LEU A 43 6.54 -10.44 1.90
N LEU A 44 5.29 -10.17 2.29
CA LEU A 44 4.77 -8.81 2.43
C LEU A 44 5.49 -8.03 3.54
N ARG A 45 5.82 -8.69 4.66
CA ARG A 45 6.66 -8.08 5.71
C ARG A 45 8.02 -7.65 5.17
N ARG A 46 8.71 -8.54 4.45
CA ARG A 46 10.01 -8.24 3.82
C ARG A 46 9.91 -7.09 2.80
N ALA A 47 8.86 -7.09 1.97
CA ALA A 47 8.61 -6.01 1.03
C ALA A 47 8.30 -4.68 1.75
N PHE A 48 7.61 -4.73 2.89
CA PHE A 48 7.33 -3.54 3.70
C PHE A 48 8.62 -2.96 4.30
N ASP A 49 9.48 -3.81 4.87
CA ASP A 49 10.78 -3.39 5.43
C ASP A 49 11.69 -2.77 4.36
N GLN A 50 11.58 -3.24 3.12
CA GLN A 50 12.30 -2.70 1.96
C GLN A 50 11.61 -1.50 1.30
N LYS A 51 10.52 -0.98 1.89
CA LYS A 51 9.75 0.18 1.38
C LYS A 51 9.12 -0.06 0.00
N LEU A 52 8.75 -1.30 -0.32
CA LEU A 52 8.22 -1.69 -1.63
C LEU A 52 6.69 -1.78 -1.69
N ILE A 53 5.97 -1.70 -0.57
CA ILE A 53 4.49 -1.86 -0.55
C ILE A 53 3.77 -0.61 -1.06
N PHE A 54 4.28 0.56 -0.69
CA PHE A 54 3.67 1.86 -0.97
C PHE A 54 4.67 2.80 -1.61
N THR A 55 4.15 3.76 -2.38
CA THR A 55 4.90 4.90 -2.88
C THR A 55 4.04 6.17 -2.80
N VAL A 56 4.63 7.33 -3.05
CA VAL A 56 3.87 8.59 -3.23
C VAL A 56 3.80 8.89 -4.72
N GLY A 57 2.61 9.14 -5.24
CA GLY A 57 2.42 9.45 -6.65
C GLY A 57 0.98 9.73 -7.02
N GLU A 58 0.63 9.41 -8.26
CA GLU A 58 -0.72 9.58 -8.79
C GLU A 58 -1.58 8.33 -8.52
N SER A 59 -2.71 8.53 -7.85
CA SER A 59 -3.74 7.51 -7.71
C SER A 59 -4.48 7.34 -9.03
N ARG A 60 -4.23 6.25 -9.75
CA ARG A 60 -4.87 5.94 -11.05
C ARG A 60 -6.40 5.90 -10.98
N THR A 61 -6.97 5.51 -9.82
CA THR A 61 -8.42 5.40 -9.66
C THR A 61 -9.10 6.75 -9.38
N LEU A 62 -8.38 7.69 -8.77
CA LEU A 62 -8.93 9.00 -8.39
C LEU A 62 -8.41 10.14 -9.28
N GLY A 63 -7.34 9.92 -10.05
CA GLY A 63 -6.64 10.96 -10.81
C GLY A 63 -5.96 12.02 -9.91
N ILE A 64 -5.69 11.69 -8.65
CA ILE A 64 -5.13 12.63 -7.66
C ILE A 64 -3.65 12.32 -7.47
N SER A 65 -2.80 13.35 -7.59
CA SER A 65 -1.36 13.30 -7.32
C SER A 65 -1.02 13.58 -5.86
N ASP A 66 0.25 13.40 -5.49
CA ASP A 66 0.77 13.73 -4.15
C ASP A 66 0.12 12.92 -3.02
N VAL A 67 -0.29 11.68 -3.32
CA VAL A 67 -0.95 10.76 -2.38
C VAL A 67 -0.20 9.44 -2.27
N ILE A 68 -0.37 8.76 -1.14
CA ILE A 68 0.18 7.41 -0.94
C ILE A 68 -0.64 6.41 -1.77
N THR A 69 0.05 5.64 -2.62
CA THR A 69 -0.54 4.62 -3.51
C THR A 69 0.15 3.27 -3.33
N TRP A 70 -0.49 2.20 -3.81
CA TRP A 70 0.15 0.90 -3.90
C TRP A 70 1.29 0.93 -4.92
N ASN A 71 2.39 0.25 -4.60
CA ASN A 71 3.55 0.12 -5.48
C ASN A 71 3.56 -1.26 -6.17
N ASP A 72 2.59 -1.47 -7.05
CA ASP A 72 2.36 -2.67 -7.89
C ASP A 72 2.15 -4.02 -7.18
N ILE A 73 2.32 -4.08 -5.85
CA ILE A 73 1.97 -5.26 -5.03
C ILE A 73 0.48 -5.19 -4.64
N HIS A 74 -0.32 -5.99 -5.33
CA HIS A 74 -1.77 -5.99 -5.17
C HIS A 74 -2.20 -6.65 -3.85
N HIS A 75 -3.14 -6.01 -3.17
CA HIS A 75 -3.73 -6.50 -1.93
C HIS A 75 -5.24 -6.72 -2.09
N LYS A 76 -5.77 -7.77 -1.46
CA LYS A 76 -7.22 -7.93 -1.29
C LYS A 76 -7.70 -7.08 -0.12
N THR A 77 -8.38 -5.98 -0.43
CA THR A 77 -8.91 -5.01 0.55
C THR A 77 -10.36 -5.32 0.96
N SER A 78 -11.00 -6.32 0.34
CA SER A 78 -12.30 -6.87 0.73
C SER A 78 -12.20 -8.38 0.92
N ARG A 79 -12.95 -8.92 1.90
CA ARG A 79 -13.05 -10.37 2.16
C ARG A 79 -13.99 -11.08 1.19
N THR A 80 -14.90 -10.34 0.55
CA THR A 80 -15.98 -10.88 -0.29
C THR A 80 -16.18 -10.02 -1.54
N GLY A 81 -16.89 -10.55 -2.54
CA GLY A 81 -17.21 -9.82 -3.78
C GLY A 81 -16.30 -10.14 -4.98
N GLY A 82 -15.26 -10.95 -4.80
CA GLY A 82 -14.40 -11.42 -5.90
C GLY A 82 -13.46 -10.33 -6.45
N PRO A 83 -12.93 -10.49 -7.66
CA PRO A 83 -11.94 -9.58 -8.24
C PRO A 83 -12.46 -8.17 -8.58
N GLN A 84 -13.76 -8.00 -8.82
CA GLN A 84 -14.37 -6.72 -9.19
C GLN A 84 -14.62 -5.76 -8.01
N ARG A 85 -14.23 -6.14 -6.78
CA ARG A 85 -14.49 -5.38 -5.56
C ARG A 85 -13.24 -5.13 -4.73
#